data_AF-A0A3N5PBE9-F1
#
_entry.id   AF-A0A3N5PBE9-F1
#
_cell.length_a   1.000
_cell.length_b   1.000
_cell.length_c   1.000
_cell.angle_alpha   90.00
_cell.angle_beta   90.00
_cell.angle_gamma   90.00
#
_symmetry.space_group_name_H-M   'P 1'
#
loop_
_entity.id
_entity.type
_entity.pdbx_description
1 polymer ?
#
loop_
_entity_poly.entity_id
_entity_poly.type
_entity_poly.pdbx_seq_one_letter_code
_entity_poly.pdbx_strand_id
1 'polypeptide(L)' 'MKKSETIRIIEETGVIAIMRAQSSAQLIAAAEAIQKGGVRAIEVTMTTPGALDVIAQAREKMGKEVAGARRGHG' A
#
# COMPACT_ATOMS: atom_id res chain seq x y z
N MET A 1 -0.15 -11.81 -7.03
CA MET A 1 -0.27 -12.68 -5.84
C MET A 1 -1.61 -13.36 -5.90
N LYS A 2 -1.68 -14.62 -5.49
CA LYS A 2 -2.94 -15.33 -5.28
C LYS A 2 -3.63 -14.76 -4.04
N LYS A 3 -4.97 -14.79 -4.02
CA LYS A 3 -5.78 -14.30 -2.89
C LYS A 3 -5.34 -14.89 -1.54
N SER A 4 -4.98 -16.18 -1.51
CA SER A 4 -4.50 -16.87 -0.32
C SER A 4 -3.19 -16.30 0.23
N GLU A 5 -2.27 -15.87 -0.63
CA GLU A 5 -1.00 -15.24 -0.21
C GLU A 5 -1.25 -13.87 0.42
N THR A 6 -2.16 -13.08 -0.15
CA THR A 6 -2.55 -11.79 0.43
C THR A 6 -3.17 -11.94 1.81
N ILE A 7 -4.11 -12.88 1.96
CA ILE A 7 -4.76 -13.14 3.25
C ILE A 7 -3.72 -13.57 4.29
N ARG A 8 -2.82 -14.49 3.92
CA ARG A 8 -1.75 -14.95 4.82
C ARG A 8 -0.83 -13.82 5.26
N ILE A 9 -0.43 -12.92 4.36
CA ILE A 9 0.39 -11.75 4.73
C ILE A 9 -0.35 -10.89 5.75
N ILE A 10 -1.64 -10.60 5.51
CA ILE A 10 -2.47 -9.80 6.42
C ILE A 10 -2.54 -10.47 7.79
N GLU A 11 -2.83 -11.77 7.86
CA GLU A 11 -2.90 -12.55 9.10
C GLU A 11 -1.56 -12.56 9.85
N GLU A 12 -0.44 -12.77 9.15
CA GLU A 12 0.90 -12.78 9.73
C GLU A 12 1.32 -11.40 10.25
N THR A 13 0.95 -10.31 9.57
CA THR A 13 1.27 -8.94 10.02
C THR A 13 0.30 -8.41 11.07
N GLY A 14 -0.94 -8.91 11.11
CA GLY A 14 -2.00 -8.46 12.02
C GLY A 14 -2.50 -7.02 11.78
N VAL A 15 -1.87 -6.26 10.88
CA VAL A 15 -2.18 -4.85 10.61
C VAL A 15 -2.10 -4.51 9.13
N ILE A 16 -2.91 -3.56 8.68
CA ILE A 16 -2.87 -2.97 7.34
C ILE A 16 -2.70 -1.46 7.49
N ALA A 17 -1.73 -0.87 6.80
CA ALA A 17 -1.57 0.57 6.76
C ALA A 17 -2.48 1.19 5.68
N ILE A 18 -3.36 2.11 6.07
CA ILE A 18 -4.18 2.88 5.12
C ILE A 18 -3.52 4.24 4.90
N MET A 19 -3.26 4.57 3.64
CA MET A 19 -2.51 5.77 3.28
C MET A 19 -3.29 6.69 2.34
N ARG A 20 -3.14 7.99 2.60
CA ARG A 20 -3.50 9.07 1.69
C ARG A 20 -2.27 9.93 1.50
N ALA A 21 -1.89 10.18 0.27
CA ALA A 21 -0.75 11.03 -0.04
C ALA A 21 -1.14 12.12 -1.03
N GLN A 22 -0.44 13.24 -0.96
CA GLN A 22 -0.60 14.35 -1.92
C GLN A 22 0.33 14.18 -3.14
N SER A 23 1.26 13.22 -3.09
CA SER A 23 2.18 12.89 -4.19
C SER A 23 2.69 11.44 -4.10
N SER A 24 3.21 10.91 -5.22
CA SER A 24 3.84 9.58 -5.24
C SER A 24 5.08 9.51 -4.35
N ALA A 25 5.92 10.55 -4.34
CA ALA A 25 7.13 10.61 -3.54
C ALA A 25 6.83 10.47 -2.03
N GLN A 26 5.78 11.17 -1.54
CA GLN A 26 5.36 11.07 -0.15
C GLN A 26 4.85 9.67 0.18
N LEU A 27 4.04 9.05 -0.71
CA LEU A 27 3.56 7.70 -0.47
C LEU A 27 4.72 6.70 -0.41
N ILE A 28 5.65 6.77 -1.36
CA ILE A 28 6.80 5.86 -1.44
C ILE A 28 7.64 5.96 -0.17
N ALA A 29 8.00 7.17 0.27
CA ALA A 29 8.81 7.36 1.47
C ALA A 29 8.12 6.80 2.73
N ALA A 30 6.81 7.03 2.86
CA ALA A 30 6.05 6.50 3.99
C ALA A 30 5.84 4.98 3.90
N ALA A 31 5.63 4.44 2.71
CA ALA A 31 5.52 3.00 2.48
C ALA A 31 6.83 2.28 2.82
N GLU A 32 7.99 2.83 2.45
CA GLU A 32 9.31 2.32 2.84
C GLU A 32 9.49 2.32 4.37
N ALA A 33 9.08 3.40 5.05
CA ALA A 33 9.16 3.48 6.51
C ALA A 33 8.27 2.43 7.20
N ILE A 34 7.04 2.25 6.69
CA ILE A 34 6.06 1.27 7.17
C ILE A 34 6.55 -0.16 6.96
N GLN A 35 7.14 -0.45 5.79
CA GLN A 35 7.74 -1.75 5.48
C GLN A 35 8.93 -2.05 6.40
N LYS A 36 9.81 -1.07 6.66
CA LYS A 36 10.90 -1.20 7.66
C LYS A 36 10.37 -1.44 9.08
N GLY A 37 9.16 -0.96 9.39
CA GLY A 37 8.44 -1.25 10.63
C GLY A 37 7.78 -2.63 10.69
N GLY A 38 7.90 -3.46 9.64
CA GLY A 38 7.36 -4.82 9.60
C GLY A 38 5.93 -4.91 9.04
N VAL A 39 5.33 -3.80 8.61
CA VAL A 39 3.99 -3.80 8.02
C VAL A 39 4.11 -4.01 6.52
N ARG A 40 3.63 -5.17 6.06
CA ARG A 40 3.76 -5.63 4.67
C ARG A 40 2.53 -5.41 3.82
N ALA A 41 1.42 -4.95 4.40
CA ALA A 41 0.17 -4.68 3.69
C ALA A 41 -0.18 -3.20 3.76
N ILE A 42 -0.27 -2.56 2.59
CA ILE A 42 -0.57 -1.13 2.45
C ILE A 42 -1.76 -0.94 1.49
N GLU A 43 -2.79 -0.26 1.95
CA GLU A 43 -3.93 0.20 1.16
C GLU A 43 -3.75 1.69 0.78
N VAL A 44 -3.87 2.00 -0.50
CA VAL A 44 -3.82 3.38 -1.01
C VAL A 44 -5.23 3.89 -1.27
N THR A 45 -5.61 5.00 -0.66
CA THR A 45 -6.94 5.59 -0.89
C THR A 45 -7.05 6.22 -2.28
N MET A 46 -8.16 6.01 -2.99
CA MET A 46 -8.42 6.60 -4.32
C MET A 46 -8.67 8.11 -4.29
N THR A 47 -8.76 8.73 -3.11
CA THR A 47 -8.75 10.19 -2.94
C THR A 47 -7.34 10.77 -3.02
N THR A 48 -6.31 9.93 -3.12
CA THR A 48 -4.95 10.32 -3.49
C THR A 48 -4.94 10.72 -4.98
N PRO A 49 -4.56 11.96 -5.33
CA PRO A 49 -4.37 12.35 -6.72
C PRO A 49 -3.37 11.40 -7.42
N GLY A 50 -3.74 10.89 -8.61
CA GLY A 50 -2.89 9.94 -9.33
C GLY A 50 -2.69 8.58 -8.63
N ALA A 51 -3.63 8.16 -7.77
CA ALA A 51 -3.51 6.92 -6.97
C ALA A 51 -3.01 5.69 -7.76
N LEU A 52 -3.45 5.52 -9.01
CA LEU A 52 -3.02 4.41 -9.85
C LEU A 52 -1.53 4.50 -10.23
N ASP A 53 -1.05 5.67 -10.62
CA ASP A 53 0.36 5.92 -10.95
C ASP A 53 1.25 5.75 -9.72
N VAL A 54 0.74 6.19 -8.57
CA VAL A 54 1.40 6.02 -7.28
C VAL A 54 1.53 4.54 -6.94
N ILE A 55 0.46 3.75 -7.10
CA ILE A 55 0.49 2.29 -6.87
C ILE A 55 1.45 1.60 -7.84
N ALA A 56 1.47 2.01 -9.11
CA ALA A 56 2.38 1.46 -10.10
C ALA A 56 3.86 1.69 -9.71
N GLN A 57 4.21 2.94 -9.35
CA GLN A 57 5.56 3.29 -8.89
C GLN A 57 5.94 2.56 -7.58
N ALA A 58 5.00 2.45 -6.64
CA ALA A 58 5.24 1.73 -5.40
C ALA A 58 5.50 0.23 -5.66
N ARG A 59 4.76 -0.40 -6.58
CA ARG A 59 5.00 -1.81 -6.97
C ARG A 59 6.33 -2.01 -7.68
N GLU A 60 6.78 -1.04 -8.47
CA GLU A 60 8.09 -1.09 -9.13
C GLU A 60 9.22 -1.02 -8.10
N LYS A 61 9.13 -0.13 -7.10
CA LYS A 61 10.17 0.06 -6.09
C LYS A 61 10.17 -0.98 -4.97
N MET A 62 9.00 -1.43 -4.54
CA MET A 62 8.83 -2.24 -3.33
C MET A 62 8.40 -3.69 -3.61
N GLY A 63 8.15 -4.04 -4.87
CA GLY A 63 7.70 -5.37 -5.25
C GLY A 63 6.22 -5.63 -4.99
N LYS A 64 5.85 -6.89 -4.80
CA LYS A 64 4.44 -7.35 -4.80
C LYS A 64 3.67 -7.05 -3.50
N GLU A 65 4.30 -6.50 -2.47
CA GLU A 65 3.70 -6.34 -1.12
C GLU A 65 2.70 -5.18 -1.00
N VAL A 66 2.67 -4.25 -1.96
CA VAL A 66 1.71 -3.11 -1.92
C VAL A 66 0.36 -3.54 -2.49
N ALA A 67 -0.71 -3.45 -1.69
CA ALA A 67 -1.99 -4.08 -2.02
C ALA A 67 -3.20 -3.14 -1.84
N GLY A 68 -3.69 -2.65 -2.97
CA GLY A 68 -5.10 -2.31 -3.15
C GLY A 68 -5.43 -0.82 -3.08
N ALA A 69 -6.43 -0.44 -3.87
CA ALA A 69 -6.99 0.89 -3.87
C ALA A 69 -8.48 0.85 -3.54
N ARG A 70 -8.91 1.63 -2.54
CA ARG A 70 -10.33 1.76 -2.19
C ARG A 70 -10.78 3.19 -2.39
N ARG A 71 -11.98 3.37 -2.97
CA ARG A 71 -12.70 4.65 -2.88
C ARG A 71 -13.13 4.83 -1.43
N GLY A 72 -12.51 5.78 -0.74
CA GLY A 72 -12.97 6.20 0.58
C GLY A 72 -14.43 6.61 0.47
N HIS A 73 -15.33 5.75 0.95
CA HIS A 73 -16.66 6.20 1.34
C HIS A 73 -16.46 6.74 2.75
N GLY A 74 -16.72 8.04 2.90
CA GLY A 74 -16.81 8.67 4.22
C GLY A 74 -17.91 8.04 5.04
#